data_AF-A0A968RP48-F1
#
_entry.id   AF-A0A968RP48-F1
#
_cell.length_a   1.000
_cell.length_b   1.000
_cell.length_c   1.000
_cell.angle_alpha   90.00
_cell.angle_beta   90.00
_cell.angle_gamma   90.00
#
_symmetry.space_group_name_H-M   'P 1'
#
loop_
_entity.id
_entity.type
_entity.pdbx_description
1 polymer ?
#
loop_
_entity_poly.entity_id
_entity_poly.type
_entity_poly.pdbx_seq_one_letter_code
_entity_poly.pdbx_strand_id
1 'polypeptide(L)'
;MGNLLDNAPSIDLSEDEILEKAETVREVRLQCLSGMLLCLTKEQRMIYIIGEIFGADHNIGSEIMEISKDNYRMKLSKARKDLYNFMQNKCGLVNKANPCRCHKKVTFATENGMVDAKNLLFNRKEYSTFKKQLAPDADFLVDDSELKIAELHQDHSFKTTFDKKNFLVKILEDANWQSRLNLN
;
A
#
# COMPACT_ATOMS: atom_id res chain seq x y z
N MET A 1 -24.47 -6.82 4.95
CA MET A 1 -23.58 -5.84 4.26
C MET A 1 -23.41 -6.15 2.77
N GLY A 2 -22.89 -7.34 2.38
CA GLY A 2 -22.57 -7.66 0.98
C GLY A 2 -23.71 -7.43 -0.02
N ASN A 3 -24.87 -8.06 0.21
CA ASN A 3 -26.05 -7.91 -0.68
C ASN A 3 -26.63 -6.49 -0.71
N LEU A 4 -26.40 -5.66 0.32
CA LEU A 4 -26.91 -4.28 0.38
C LEU A 4 -26.08 -3.37 -0.52
N LEU A 5 -24.75 -3.50 -0.52
CA LEU A 5 -23.88 -2.70 -1.40
C LEU A 5 -23.95 -3.13 -2.87
N ASP A 6 -24.15 -4.43 -3.12
CA ASP A 6 -24.30 -4.97 -4.47
C ASP A 6 -25.51 -4.36 -5.19
N ASN A 7 -26.62 -4.17 -4.47
CA ASN A 7 -27.86 -3.60 -5.00
C ASN A 7 -28.00 -2.08 -4.78
N ALA A 8 -27.07 -1.45 -4.07
CA ALA A 8 -27.13 -0.01 -3.84
C ALA A 8 -27.07 0.78 -5.15
N PRO A 9 -27.83 1.86 -5.32
CA PRO A 9 -27.63 2.77 -6.45
C PRO A 9 -26.22 3.36 -6.41
N SER A 10 -25.65 3.60 -7.60
CA SER A 10 -24.43 4.40 -7.74
C SER A 10 -24.84 5.85 -7.93
N ILE A 11 -24.51 6.70 -6.96
CA ILE A 11 -24.82 8.13 -6.98
C ILE A 11 -23.57 8.88 -7.44
N ASP A 12 -23.68 9.66 -8.51
CA ASP A 12 -22.58 10.51 -8.94
C ASP A 12 -22.43 11.72 -8.00
N LEU A 13 -21.18 12.08 -7.72
CA LEU A 13 -20.81 13.20 -6.85
C LEU A 13 -19.90 14.13 -7.64
N SER A 14 -20.03 15.43 -7.41
CA SER A 14 -19.07 16.44 -7.88
C SER A 14 -17.70 16.27 -7.21
N GLU A 15 -16.66 16.88 -7.77
CA GLU A 15 -15.30 16.81 -7.22
C GLU A 15 -15.22 17.39 -5.80
N ASP A 16 -15.92 18.50 -5.55
CA ASP A 16 -16.00 19.14 -4.24
C ASP A 16 -16.66 18.22 -3.20
N GLU A 17 -17.75 17.55 -3.57
CA GLU A 17 -18.43 16.58 -2.69
C GLU A 17 -17.56 15.36 -2.39
N ILE A 18 -16.76 14.89 -3.36
CA ILE A 18 -15.81 13.78 -3.15
C ILE A 18 -14.74 14.20 -2.16
N LEU A 19 -14.22 15.43 -2.28
CA LEU A 19 -13.21 15.96 -1.38
C LEU A 19 -13.76 16.13 0.04
N GLU A 20 -14.95 16.72 0.18
CA GLU A 20 -15.62 16.88 1.47
C GLU A 20 -15.88 15.53 2.16
N LYS A 21 -16.28 14.51 1.38
CA LYS A 21 -16.61 13.18 1.90
C LYS A 21 -15.41 12.23 1.92
N ALA A 22 -14.18 12.69 1.70
CA ALA A 22 -13.01 11.82 1.51
C ALA A 22 -12.80 10.80 2.63
N GLU A 23 -12.92 11.22 3.89
CA GLU A 23 -12.78 10.35 5.07
C GLU A 23 -13.90 9.30 5.14
N THR A 24 -15.13 9.68 4.84
CA THR A 24 -16.29 8.77 4.80
C THR A 24 -16.20 7.80 3.62
N VAL A 25 -15.73 8.25 2.46
CA VAL A 25 -15.46 7.39 1.29
C VAL A 25 -14.40 6.35 1.62
N ARG A 26 -13.35 6.77 2.33
CA ARG A 26 -12.32 5.86 2.83
C ARG A 26 -12.89 4.88 3.85
N GLU A 27 -13.81 5.32 4.71
CA GLU A 27 -14.46 4.47 5.73
C GLU A 27 -15.30 3.37 5.08
N VAL A 28 -16.13 3.72 4.08
CA VAL A 28 -16.88 2.76 3.27
C VAL A 28 -15.94 1.73 2.63
N ARG A 29 -14.80 2.18 2.09
CA ARG A 29 -13.81 1.29 1.49
C ARG A 29 -13.24 0.32 2.51
N LEU A 30 -12.82 0.80 3.69
CA LEU A 30 -12.24 -0.04 4.74
C LEU A 30 -13.25 -1.05 5.28
N GLN A 31 -14.47 -0.59 5.56
CA GLN A 31 -15.53 -1.47 6.04
C GLN A 31 -15.94 -2.52 4.99
N CYS A 32 -15.96 -2.15 3.70
CA CYS A 32 -16.17 -3.11 2.62
C CYS A 32 -15.04 -4.15 2.57
N LEU A 33 -13.77 -3.73 2.62
CA LEU A 33 -12.62 -4.64 2.68
C LEU A 33 -12.69 -5.61 3.86
N SER A 34 -12.99 -5.09 5.07
CA SER A 34 -13.19 -5.92 6.25
C SER A 34 -14.38 -6.88 6.08
N GLY A 35 -15.48 -6.42 5.48
CA GLY A 35 -16.66 -7.22 5.19
C GLY A 35 -16.41 -8.36 4.19
N MET A 36 -15.52 -8.16 3.21
CA MET A 36 -15.21 -9.20 2.21
C MET A 36 -14.47 -10.40 2.81
N LEU A 37 -13.72 -10.21 3.90
CA LEU A 37 -13.13 -11.33 4.65
C LEU A 37 -14.19 -12.25 5.27
N LEU A 38 -15.43 -11.76 5.42
CA LEU A 38 -16.54 -12.59 5.90
C LEU A 38 -17.05 -13.58 4.84
N CYS A 39 -16.68 -13.39 3.57
CA CYS A 39 -17.00 -14.33 2.49
C CYS A 39 -16.09 -15.57 2.50
N LEU A 40 -14.98 -15.54 3.23
CA LEU A 40 -14.12 -16.70 3.48
C LEU A 40 -14.67 -17.53 4.64
N THR A 41 -14.41 -18.85 4.59
CA THR A 41 -14.67 -19.72 5.77
C THR A 41 -13.83 -19.27 6.95
N LYS A 42 -14.21 -19.66 8.18
CA LYS A 42 -13.46 -19.32 9.40
C LYS A 42 -11.97 -19.70 9.27
N GLU A 43 -11.69 -20.90 8.76
CA GLU A 43 -10.32 -21.39 8.55
C GLU A 43 -9.58 -20.55 7.50
N GLN A 44 -10.19 -20.33 6.33
CA GLN A 44 -9.59 -19.52 5.28
C GLN A 44 -9.30 -18.09 5.74
N ARG A 45 -10.19 -17.50 6.54
CA ARG A 45 -10.01 -16.17 7.11
C ARG A 45 -8.81 -16.11 8.05
N MET A 46 -8.65 -17.08 8.94
CA MET A 46 -7.48 -17.13 9.84
C MET A 46 -6.18 -17.28 9.06
N ILE A 47 -6.13 -18.23 8.12
CA ILE A 47 -4.96 -18.44 7.26
C ILE A 47 -4.63 -17.18 6.45
N TYR A 48 -5.64 -16.52 5.89
CA TYR A 48 -5.45 -15.27 5.14
C TYR A 48 -4.92 -14.14 6.03
N ILE A 49 -5.47 -13.95 7.24
CA ILE A 49 -5.00 -12.92 8.17
C ILE A 49 -3.53 -13.16 8.55
N ILE A 50 -3.19 -14.39 8.92
CA ILE A 50 -1.83 -14.78 9.32
C ILE A 50 -0.85 -14.61 8.14
N GLY A 51 -1.21 -15.10 6.95
CA GLY A 51 -0.33 -15.10 5.79
C GLY A 51 -0.22 -13.76 5.05
N GLU A 52 -1.34 -13.07 4.80
CA GLU A 52 -1.37 -11.83 4.02
C GLU A 52 -1.22 -10.57 4.87
N ILE A 53 -1.88 -10.51 6.02
CA ILE A 53 -1.90 -9.28 6.84
C ILE A 53 -0.66 -9.23 7.73
N PHE A 54 -0.31 -10.34 8.37
CA PHE A 54 0.88 -10.43 9.22
C PHE A 54 2.14 -10.90 8.48
N GLY A 55 2.03 -11.29 7.21
CA GLY A 55 3.18 -11.71 6.41
C GLY A 55 3.84 -13.01 6.89
N ALA A 56 3.14 -13.86 7.64
CA ALA A 56 3.70 -15.10 8.15
C ALA A 56 3.91 -16.09 7.00
N ASP A 57 5.18 -16.46 6.80
CA ASP A 57 5.58 -17.44 5.81
C ASP A 57 5.09 -18.86 6.16
N HIS A 58 5.43 -19.82 5.31
CA HIS A 58 5.04 -21.20 5.50
C HIS A 58 5.70 -21.90 6.69
N ASN A 59 6.77 -21.34 7.27
CA ASN A 59 7.34 -21.87 8.51
C ASN A 59 6.45 -21.45 9.67
N ILE A 60 6.32 -20.13 9.88
CA ILE A 60 5.60 -19.53 10.99
C ILE A 60 4.11 -19.85 10.94
N GLY A 61 3.48 -19.65 9.78
CA GLY A 61 2.05 -19.83 9.63
C GLY A 61 1.60 -21.29 9.75
N SER A 62 2.45 -22.25 9.37
CA SER A 62 2.12 -23.68 9.53
C SER A 62 2.16 -24.13 10.99
N GLU A 63 3.09 -23.59 11.77
CA GLU A 63 3.21 -23.82 13.21
C GLU A 63 2.01 -23.25 13.95
N ILE A 64 1.65 -21.98 13.70
CA ILE A 64 0.48 -21.33 14.31
C ILE A 64 -0.82 -22.08 14.01
N MET A 65 -0.95 -22.61 12.79
CA MET A 65 -2.16 -23.30 12.34
C MET A 65 -2.15 -24.80 12.64
N GLU A 66 -1.07 -25.34 13.24
CA GLU A 66 -0.87 -26.76 13.54
C GLU A 66 -1.10 -27.69 12.33
N ILE A 67 -0.61 -27.28 11.15
CA ILE A 67 -0.70 -28.04 9.89
C ILE A 67 0.67 -28.18 9.23
N SER A 68 0.81 -29.07 8.24
CA SER A 68 2.04 -29.15 7.47
C SER A 68 2.28 -27.88 6.64
N LYS A 69 3.56 -27.56 6.40
CA LYS A 69 4.00 -26.44 5.56
C LYS A 69 3.32 -26.46 4.17
N ASP A 70 3.22 -27.65 3.58
CA ASP A 70 2.59 -27.87 2.27
C ASP A 70 1.09 -27.54 2.30
N ASN A 71 0.41 -27.99 3.35
CA ASN A 71 -1.01 -27.73 3.54
C ASN A 71 -1.29 -26.24 3.78
N TYR A 72 -0.44 -25.56 4.56
CA TYR A 72 -0.51 -24.12 4.77
C TYR A 72 -0.38 -23.34 3.45
N ARG A 73 0.64 -23.63 2.63
CA ARG A 73 0.83 -22.98 1.32
C ARG A 73 -0.37 -23.17 0.41
N MET A 74 -0.89 -24.40 0.34
CA MET A 74 -2.07 -24.72 -0.46
C MET A 74 -3.32 -23.96 0.02
N LYS A 75 -3.61 -24.00 1.33
CA LYS A 75 -4.78 -23.33 1.90
C LYS A 75 -4.70 -21.82 1.78
N LEU A 76 -3.52 -21.21 1.97
CA LEU A 76 -3.31 -19.77 1.78
C LEU A 76 -3.52 -19.36 0.32
N SER A 77 -2.95 -20.12 -0.63
CA SER A 77 -3.17 -19.90 -2.06
C SER A 77 -4.66 -19.97 -2.42
N LYS A 78 -5.38 -20.98 -1.89
CA LYS A 78 -6.82 -21.11 -2.08
C LYS A 78 -7.60 -19.94 -1.48
N ALA A 79 -7.28 -19.50 -0.26
CA ALA A 79 -7.94 -18.36 0.38
C ALA A 79 -7.76 -17.06 -0.44
N ARG A 80 -6.55 -16.80 -0.95
CA ARG A 80 -6.26 -15.68 -1.86
C ARG A 80 -7.12 -15.74 -3.13
N LYS A 81 -7.18 -16.92 -3.77
CA LYS A 81 -7.95 -17.13 -4.99
C LYS A 81 -9.45 -16.93 -4.77
N ASP A 82 -9.99 -17.49 -3.69
CA ASP A 82 -11.42 -17.40 -3.39
C ASP A 82 -11.83 -15.94 -3.08
N LEU A 83 -11.01 -15.20 -2.32
CA LEU A 83 -11.23 -13.77 -2.07
C LEU A 83 -11.13 -12.94 -3.36
N TYR A 84 -10.09 -13.19 -4.17
CA TYR A 84 -9.92 -12.51 -5.46
C TYR A 84 -11.12 -12.75 -6.38
N ASN A 85 -11.58 -14.00 -6.52
CA ASN A 85 -12.73 -14.34 -7.35
C ASN A 85 -14.01 -13.62 -6.89
N PHE A 86 -14.20 -13.46 -5.58
CA PHE A 86 -15.31 -12.68 -5.05
C PHE A 86 -15.20 -11.20 -5.48
N MET A 87 -14.02 -10.61 -5.32
CA MET A 87 -13.77 -9.20 -5.64
C MET A 87 -13.82 -8.92 -7.15
N GLN A 88 -13.33 -9.85 -7.97
CA GLN A 88 -13.24 -9.73 -9.43
C GLN A 88 -14.61 -9.48 -10.09
N ASN A 89 -15.68 -9.99 -9.49
CA ASN A 89 -17.04 -9.85 -10.01
C ASN A 89 -17.83 -8.67 -9.42
N LYS A 90 -17.25 -7.94 -8.46
CA LYS A 90 -17.97 -6.90 -7.70
C LYS A 90 -17.26 -5.56 -7.63
N CYS A 91 -15.96 -5.59 -7.37
CA CYS A 91 -15.19 -4.40 -7.03
C CYS A 91 -14.61 -3.74 -8.29
N GLY A 92 -14.89 -2.44 -8.44
CA GLY A 92 -14.34 -1.63 -9.54
C GLY A 92 -12.85 -1.33 -9.44
N LEU A 93 -12.26 -1.46 -8.23
CA LEU A 93 -10.83 -1.31 -8.02
C LEU A 93 -10.04 -2.54 -8.49
N VAL A 94 -10.68 -3.71 -8.47
CA VAL A 94 -10.07 -4.97 -8.93
C VAL A 94 -10.32 -5.16 -10.43
N ASN A 95 -11.56 -4.97 -10.87
CA ASN A 95 -11.92 -5.02 -12.28
C ASN A 95 -12.69 -3.76 -12.67
N LYS A 96 -12.08 -2.92 -13.52
CA LYS A 96 -12.64 -1.62 -13.93
C LYS A 96 -14.01 -1.74 -14.60
N ALA A 97 -14.34 -2.90 -15.20
CA ALA A 97 -15.63 -3.17 -15.82
C ALA A 97 -16.78 -3.27 -14.81
N ASN A 98 -16.49 -3.56 -13.53
CA ASN A 98 -17.52 -3.58 -12.50
C ASN A 98 -18.00 -2.15 -12.20
N PRO A 99 -19.30 -1.93 -11.93
CA PRO A 99 -19.85 -0.59 -11.69
C PRO A 99 -19.52 -0.01 -10.31
N CYS A 100 -19.08 -0.83 -9.36
CA CYS A 100 -18.85 -0.40 -7.98
C CYS A 100 -17.73 0.64 -7.88
N ARG A 101 -18.01 1.78 -7.23
CA ARG A 101 -17.03 2.81 -6.88
C ARG A 101 -17.35 3.30 -5.46
N CYS A 102 -16.36 3.35 -4.57
CA CYS A 102 -16.60 3.70 -3.16
C CYS A 102 -17.23 5.08 -2.99
N HIS A 103 -16.76 6.09 -3.75
CA HIS A 103 -17.34 7.43 -3.72
C HIS A 103 -18.80 7.42 -4.17
N LYS A 104 -19.17 6.61 -5.18
CA LYS A 104 -20.56 6.51 -5.63
C LYS A 104 -21.50 5.77 -4.68
N LYS A 105 -20.94 5.08 -3.68
CA LYS A 105 -21.69 4.29 -2.69
C LYS A 105 -21.77 4.98 -1.33
N VAL A 106 -21.04 6.09 -1.13
CA VAL A 106 -20.89 6.72 0.19
C VAL A 106 -22.19 7.31 0.71
N THR A 107 -22.98 7.94 -0.16
CA THR A 107 -24.27 8.53 0.20
C THR A 107 -25.23 7.43 0.67
N PHE A 108 -25.42 6.39 -0.14
CA PHE A 108 -26.24 5.24 0.23
C PHE A 108 -25.77 4.58 1.53
N ALA A 109 -24.47 4.34 1.68
CA ALA A 109 -23.90 3.71 2.86
C ALA A 109 -24.14 4.54 4.13
N THR A 110 -24.09 5.87 4.03
CA THR A 110 -24.34 6.76 5.17
C THR A 110 -25.83 6.82 5.51
N GLU A 111 -26.69 6.99 4.51
CA GLU A 111 -28.15 7.10 4.68
C GLU A 111 -28.79 5.81 5.22
N ASN A 112 -28.22 4.65 4.89
CA ASN A 112 -28.71 3.36 5.36
C ASN A 112 -28.01 2.89 6.65
N GLY A 113 -27.27 3.77 7.34
CA GLY A 113 -26.62 3.47 8.61
C GLY A 113 -25.51 2.41 8.52
N MET A 114 -24.98 2.18 7.31
CA MET A 114 -23.87 1.26 7.10
C MET A 114 -22.56 1.86 7.62
N VAL A 115 -22.39 3.17 7.40
CA VAL A 115 -21.30 4.01 7.92
C VAL A 115 -21.90 5.17 8.69
N ASP A 116 -21.37 5.47 9.87
CA ASP A 116 -21.66 6.70 10.60
C ASP A 116 -20.60 7.76 10.27
N ALA A 117 -20.98 8.77 9.48
CA ALA A 117 -20.07 9.85 9.10
C ALA A 117 -19.60 10.71 10.29
N LYS A 118 -20.32 10.68 11.42
CA LYS A 118 -19.93 11.40 12.66
C LYS A 118 -19.02 10.57 13.56
N ASN A 119 -19.06 9.25 13.42
CA ASN A 119 -18.30 8.31 14.26
C ASN A 119 -17.68 7.20 13.41
N LEU A 120 -16.62 7.55 12.68
CA LEU A 120 -15.89 6.61 11.83
C LEU A 120 -15.27 5.49 12.70
N LEU A 121 -15.34 4.25 12.24
CA LEU A 121 -14.82 3.08 12.96
C LEU A 121 -13.35 2.84 12.63
N PHE A 122 -12.99 2.93 11.35
CA PHE A 122 -11.64 2.62 10.86
C PHE A 122 -10.77 3.87 10.63
N ASN A 123 -11.37 5.00 10.25
CA ASN A 123 -10.68 6.29 10.04
C ASN A 123 -10.82 7.23 11.24
N ARG A 124 -10.56 6.73 12.44
CA ARG A 124 -10.53 7.56 13.64
C ARG A 124 -9.26 8.41 13.69
N LYS A 125 -9.35 9.60 14.28
CA LYS A 125 -8.21 10.53 14.38
C LYS A 125 -7.05 9.95 15.20
N GLU A 126 -7.35 9.04 16.11
CA GLU A 126 -6.38 8.34 16.96
C GLU A 126 -5.65 7.22 16.20
N TYR A 127 -6.12 6.83 15.01
CA TYR A 127 -5.50 5.78 14.19
C TYR A 127 -4.65 6.38 13.06
N SER A 128 -3.41 5.90 12.95
CA SER A 128 -2.53 6.22 11.84
C SER A 128 -2.46 5.04 10.86
N THR A 129 -2.14 5.32 9.61
CA THR A 129 -1.91 4.25 8.64
C THR A 129 -0.49 3.69 8.80
N PHE A 130 -0.33 2.39 8.57
CA PHE A 130 1.00 1.75 8.59
C PHE A 130 2.01 2.49 7.70
N LYS A 131 1.59 2.92 6.51
CA LYS A 131 2.40 3.77 5.61
C LYS A 131 2.84 5.08 6.26
N LYS A 132 1.95 5.80 6.96
CA LYS A 132 2.30 7.05 7.64
C LYS A 132 3.27 6.84 8.80
N GLN A 133 3.22 5.70 9.47
CA GLN A 133 4.13 5.35 10.56
C GLN A 133 5.52 4.97 10.04
N LEU A 134 5.60 4.25 8.91
CA LEU A 134 6.86 3.84 8.32
C LEU A 134 7.53 4.90 7.44
N ALA A 135 6.78 5.90 6.95
CA ALA A 135 7.34 6.91 6.04
C ALA A 135 8.60 7.59 6.61
N PRO A 136 8.64 8.04 7.88
CA PRO A 136 9.84 8.67 8.44
C PRO A 136 11.06 7.73 8.44
N ASP A 137 10.87 6.46 8.82
CA ASP A 137 11.95 5.48 8.88
C ASP A 137 12.43 5.09 7.47
N ALA A 138 11.50 4.96 6.51
CA ALA A 138 11.82 4.66 5.12
C ALA A 138 12.59 5.79 4.46
N ASP A 139 12.16 7.05 4.65
CA ASP A 139 12.83 8.23 4.13
C ASP A 139 14.24 8.34 4.74
N PHE A 140 14.37 8.16 6.06
CA PHE A 140 15.66 8.14 6.74
C PHE A 140 16.60 7.06 6.20
N LEU A 141 16.12 5.82 6.01
CA LEU A 141 16.95 4.72 5.52
C LEU A 141 17.43 4.94 4.08
N VAL A 142 16.61 5.58 3.24
CA VAL A 142 17.02 5.98 1.89
C VAL A 142 18.13 7.02 1.97
N ASP A 143 17.93 8.10 2.73
CA ASP A 143 18.92 9.17 2.91
C ASP A 143 20.24 8.64 3.48
N ASP A 144 20.18 7.80 4.53
CA ASP A 144 21.35 7.17 5.16
C ASP A 144 22.09 6.25 4.17
N SER A 145 21.36 5.53 3.31
CA SER A 145 21.97 4.68 2.29
C SER A 145 22.75 5.48 1.24
N GLU A 146 22.25 6.64 0.83
CA GLU A 146 22.94 7.53 -0.12
C GLU A 146 24.24 8.09 0.49
N LEU A 147 24.19 8.48 1.77
CA LEU A 147 25.37 8.93 2.51
C LEU A 147 26.45 7.84 2.59
N LYS A 148 26.06 6.61 2.96
CA LYS A 148 27.00 5.47 3.02
C LYS A 148 27.60 5.13 1.66
N ILE A 149 26.82 5.20 0.59
CA ILE A 149 27.33 5.01 -0.78
C ILE A 149 28.37 6.09 -1.11
N ALA A 150 28.10 7.36 -0.76
CA ALA A 150 29.06 8.44 -0.96
C ALA A 150 30.34 8.22 -0.15
N GLU A 151 30.26 7.79 1.10
CA GLU A 151 31.41 7.43 1.94
C GLU A 151 32.24 6.29 1.32
N LEU A 152 31.59 5.21 0.86
CA LEU A 152 32.26 4.11 0.18
C LEU A 152 32.98 4.56 -1.10
N HIS A 153 32.40 5.49 -1.86
CA HIS A 153 33.04 6.09 -3.03
C HIS A 153 34.20 7.03 -2.66
N GLN A 154 34.10 7.75 -1.55
CA GLN A 154 35.16 8.63 -1.04
C GLN A 154 36.36 7.83 -0.51
N ASP A 155 36.12 6.68 0.11
CA ASP A 155 37.15 5.76 0.62
C ASP A 155 37.70 4.81 -0.47
N HIS A 156 37.18 4.90 -1.69
CA HIS A 156 37.69 4.11 -2.80
C HIS A 156 39.16 4.46 -3.04
N SER A 157 40.04 3.45 -3.03
CA SER A 157 41.47 3.66 -3.22
C SER A 157 41.76 4.40 -4.54
N PHE A 158 42.44 5.54 -4.43
CA PHE A 158 42.95 6.32 -5.56
C PHE A 158 44.45 6.58 -5.38
N LYS A 159 45.16 6.97 -6.45
CA LYS A 159 46.60 7.31 -6.35
C LYS A 159 46.80 8.41 -5.30
N THR A 160 47.49 8.13 -4.21
CA THR A 160 47.66 9.02 -3.05
C THR A 160 48.53 10.25 -3.34
N THR A 161 49.44 10.15 -4.31
CA THR A 161 50.18 11.30 -4.86
C THR A 161 49.39 11.85 -6.05
N PHE A 162 48.39 12.67 -5.73
CA PHE A 162 47.54 13.30 -6.73
C PHE A 162 47.33 14.76 -6.36
N ASP A 163 47.71 15.64 -7.27
CA ASP A 163 47.49 17.07 -7.11
C ASP A 163 46.02 17.37 -7.38
N LYS A 164 45.23 17.42 -6.29
CA LYS A 164 43.80 17.69 -6.30
C LYS A 164 43.44 18.96 -7.06
N LYS A 165 44.28 20.00 -6.97
CA LYS A 165 44.05 21.27 -7.65
C LYS A 165 44.14 21.08 -9.17
N ASN A 166 45.20 20.43 -9.63
CA ASN A 166 45.39 20.17 -11.07
C ASN A 166 44.33 19.25 -11.66
N PHE A 167 43.76 18.33 -10.89
CA PHE A 167 42.68 17.48 -11.38
C PHE A 167 41.33 18.18 -11.48
N LEU A 168 40.95 18.94 -10.44
CA LEU A 168 39.71 19.71 -10.47
C LEU A 168 39.75 20.74 -11.60
N VAL A 169 40.90 21.40 -11.79
CA VAL A 169 41.13 22.28 -12.94
C VAL A 169 40.95 21.52 -14.25
N LYS A 170 41.56 20.34 -14.40
CA LYS A 170 41.37 19.51 -15.61
C LYS A 170 39.93 19.08 -15.88
N ILE A 171 39.14 18.78 -14.84
CA ILE A 171 37.71 18.47 -15.01
C ILE A 171 36.93 19.72 -15.41
N LEU A 172 37.19 20.85 -14.75
CA LEU A 172 36.50 22.11 -15.02
C LEU A 172 36.88 22.72 -16.37
N GLU A 173 38.05 22.38 -16.91
CA GLU A 173 38.54 22.77 -18.25
C GLU A 173 38.19 21.75 -19.34
N ASP A 174 37.64 20.58 -19.00
CA ASP A 174 37.24 19.58 -19.99
C ASP A 174 35.96 20.02 -20.71
N ALA A 175 36.04 20.15 -22.04
CA ALA A 175 34.95 20.67 -22.86
C ALA A 175 33.65 19.86 -22.77
N ASN A 176 33.74 18.55 -22.50
CA ASN A 176 32.57 17.69 -22.31
C ASN A 176 31.89 17.98 -20.97
N TRP A 177 32.66 18.18 -19.90
CA TRP A 177 32.15 18.53 -18.58
C TRP A 177 31.56 19.95 -18.55
N GLN A 178 32.24 20.93 -19.15
CA GLN A 178 31.74 22.31 -19.24
C GLN A 178 30.37 22.40 -19.92
N SER A 179 30.18 21.67 -21.02
CA SER A 179 28.90 21.68 -21.76
C SER A 179 27.76 21.01 -21.02
N ARG A 180 28.04 19.99 -20.19
CA ARG A 180 27.02 19.21 -19.47
C ARG A 180 26.63 19.83 -18.13
N LEU A 181 27.57 20.53 -17.49
CA LEU A 181 27.35 21.21 -16.22
C LEU A 181 27.01 22.70 -16.39
N ASN A 182 26.92 23.22 -17.62
CA ASN A 182 26.66 24.63 -17.94
C ASN A 182 27.61 25.60 -17.23
N LEU A 183 28.91 25.34 -17.29
CA LEU A 183 29.94 26.15 -16.61
C LEU A 183 30.53 27.27 -17.48
N ASN A 184 29.87 27.61 -18.60
CA ASN A 184 30.24 28.69 -19.50
C ASN A 184 29.37 29.93 -19.26
#